data_AF-K1LPV8-F1
#
_entry.id   AF-K1LPV8-F1
#
_cell.length_a   1.000
_cell.length_b   1.000
_cell.length_c   1.000
_cell.angle_alpha   90.00
_cell.angle_beta   90.00
_cell.angle_gamma   90.00
#
_symmetry.space_group_name_H-M   'P 1'
#
loop_
_entity.id
_entity.type
_entity.pdbx_description
1 polymer ?
#
loop_
_entity_poly.entity_id
_entity_poly.type
_entity_poly.pdbx_seq_one_letter_code
_entity_poly.pdbx_strand_id
1 'polypeptide(L)'
;MTNSTKNSDLLKLSSIFAIIGLTLIVFNGSIANSLGTIWIQSLGGMSDTNEYIFIKTSYAHASLVIGGVFLSISLIAMLFSWYQLRS
;
A
#
# COMPACT_ATOMS: atom_id res chain seq x y z
N MET A 1 -32.61 -0.85 -10.88
CA MET A 1 -31.87 0.23 -10.17
C MET A 1 -30.70 -0.27 -9.31
N THR A 2 -30.63 -1.55 -8.93
CA THR A 2 -29.60 -2.11 -8.02
C THR A 2 -28.19 -2.24 -8.59
N ASN A 3 -28.03 -2.42 -9.91
CA ASN A 3 -26.71 -2.59 -10.53
C ASN A 3 -25.89 -1.29 -10.61
N SER A 4 -26.56 -0.14 -10.71
CA SER A 4 -25.88 1.16 -10.85
C SER A 4 -25.20 1.61 -9.55
N THR A 5 -25.84 1.38 -8.40
CA THR A 5 -25.28 1.73 -7.08
C THR A 5 -24.11 0.82 -6.70
N LYS A 6 -24.23 -0.50 -6.95
CA LYS A 6 -23.18 -1.48 -6.65
C LYS A 6 -21.85 -1.19 -7.39
N ASN A 7 -21.93 -0.75 -8.64
CA ASN A 7 -20.75 -0.35 -9.42
C ASN A 7 -20.11 0.95 -8.88
N SER A 8 -20.93 1.89 -8.41
CA SER A 8 -20.44 3.12 -7.80
C SER A 8 -19.69 2.88 -6.50
N ASP A 9 -20.15 1.93 -5.68
CA ASP A 9 -19.50 1.59 -4.41
C ASP A 9 -18.19 0.81 -4.62
N LEU A 10 -18.14 -0.08 -5.62
CA LEU A 10 -16.92 -0.77 -6.01
C LEU A 10 -15.83 0.21 -6.50
N LEU A 11 -16.21 1.20 -7.30
CA LEU A 11 -15.29 2.25 -7.80
C LEU A 11 -14.76 3.13 -6.67
N LYS A 12 -15.61 3.51 -5.71
CA LYS A 12 -15.19 4.26 -4.51
C LYS A 12 -14.18 3.46 -3.69
N LEU A 13 -14.48 2.20 -3.41
CA LEU A 13 -13.59 1.33 -2.65
C LEU A 13 -12.25 1.11 -3.37
N SER A 14 -12.30 0.86 -4.68
CA SER A 14 -11.11 0.75 -5.53
C SER A 14 -10.27 2.04 -5.50
N SER A 15 -10.90 3.20 -5.56
CA SER A 15 -10.18 4.48 -5.48
C SER A 15 -9.48 4.66 -4.13
N ILE A 16 -10.10 4.24 -3.02
CA ILE A 16 -9.47 4.26 -1.70
C ILE A 16 -8.25 3.34 -1.67
N PHE A 17 -8.38 2.10 -2.17
CA PHE A 17 -7.24 1.19 -2.25
C PHE A 17 -6.13 1.72 -3.16
N ALA A 18 -6.48 2.40 -4.25
CA ALA A 18 -5.50 3.01 -5.14
C ALA A 18 -4.70 4.10 -4.39
N ILE A 19 -5.39 4.97 -3.65
CA ILE A 19 -4.77 6.03 -2.85
C ILE A 19 -3.86 5.44 -1.77
N ILE A 20 -4.33 4.41 -1.05
CA ILE A 20 -3.52 3.73 -0.02
C ILE A 20 -2.28 3.09 -0.64
N GLY A 21 -2.44 2.36 -1.75
CA GLY A 21 -1.34 1.71 -2.44
C GLY A 21 -0.30 2.69 -2.94
N LEU A 22 -0.75 3.80 -3.53
CA LEU A 22 0.12 4.86 -4.02
C LEU A 22 0.83 5.60 -2.88
N THR A 23 0.15 5.82 -1.75
CA THR A 23 0.74 6.40 -0.54
C THR A 23 1.85 5.50 0.00
N LEU A 24 1.62 4.19 0.10
CA LEU A 24 2.63 3.22 0.55
C LEU A 24 3.87 3.22 -0.36
N ILE A 25 3.68 3.33 -1.67
CA ILE A 25 4.78 3.37 -2.64
C ILE A 25 5.55 4.69 -2.57
N VAL A 26 4.86 5.83 -2.60
CA VAL A 26 5.49 7.17 -2.63
C VAL A 26 6.22 7.46 -1.32
N PHE A 27 5.62 7.09 -0.19
CA PHE A 27 6.18 7.37 1.13
C PHE A 27 6.95 6.19 1.74
N ASN A 28 7.35 5.19 0.94
CA ASN A 28 8.02 3.98 1.43
C ASN A 28 9.28 4.29 2.28
N GLY A 29 10.05 5.32 1.91
CA GLY A 29 11.27 5.69 2.64
C GLY A 29 10.97 6.29 4.01
N SER A 30 9.93 7.13 4.11
CA SER A 30 9.47 7.68 5.38
C SER A 30 8.88 6.61 6.29
N ILE A 31 8.12 5.66 5.73
CA ILE A 31 7.59 4.51 6.45
C ILE A 31 8.74 3.64 6.98
N ALA A 32 9.71 3.33 6.13
CA ALA A 32 10.89 2.55 6.50
C ALA A 32 11.72 3.23 7.60
N ASN A 33 11.91 4.55 7.52
CA ASN A 33 12.57 5.31 8.57
C ASN A 33 11.79 5.26 9.89
N SER A 34 10.48 5.49 9.86
CA SER A 34 9.64 5.46 11.06
C SER A 34 9.63 4.09 11.72
N LEU A 35 9.41 3.03 10.92
CA LEU A 35 9.39 1.65 11.42
C LEU A 35 10.77 1.20 11.90
N GLY A 36 11.84 1.58 11.20
CA GLY A 36 13.21 1.33 11.63
C GLY A 36 13.53 2.01 12.96
N THR A 37 13.09 3.25 13.17
CA THR A 37 13.26 3.96 14.44
C THR A 37 12.46 3.32 15.57
N ILE A 38 11.21 2.89 15.31
CA ILE A 38 10.41 2.16 16.31
C ILE A 38 11.10 0.84 16.67
N TRP A 39 11.61 0.13 15.67
CA TRP A 39 12.33 -1.13 15.87
C TRP A 39 13.60 -0.93 16.72
N ILE A 40 14.46 0.05 16.41
CA ILE A 40 15.67 0.26 17.20
C ILE A 40 15.36 0.74 18.63
N GLN A 41 14.29 1.52 18.83
CA GLN A 41 13.81 1.90 20.15
C GLN A 41 13.36 0.68 20.96
N SER A 42 12.72 -0.31 20.31
CA SER A 42 12.31 -1.56 20.97
C SER A 42 13.50 -2.40 21.47
N LEU A 43 14.69 -2.18 20.90
CA LEU A 43 15.95 -2.82 21.30
C LEU A 43 16.72 -2.01 22.38
N GLY A 44 16.18 -0.90 22.86
CA GLY A 44 16.88 -0.01 23.80
C GLY A 44 17.75 1.05 23.12
N GLY A 45 17.60 1.24 21.81
CA GLY A 45 18.21 2.35 21.05
C GLY A 45 19.56 2.05 20.41
N MET A 46 20.04 0.81 20.46
CA MET A 46 21.31 0.39 19.87
C MET A 46 21.12 -0.89 19.03
N SER A 47 21.74 -0.90 17.85
CA SER A 47 21.83 -2.05 16.94
C SER A 47 23.03 -1.83 16.02
N ASP A 48 23.59 -2.92 15.48
CA ASP A 48 24.61 -2.83 14.45
C ASP A 48 24.09 -2.07 13.23
N THR A 49 24.94 -1.21 12.65
CA THR A 49 24.54 -0.35 11.52
C THR A 49 24.05 -1.17 10.33
N ASN A 50 24.69 -2.32 10.05
CA ASN A 50 24.29 -3.20 8.96
C ASN A 50 22.91 -3.85 9.21
N GLU A 51 22.64 -4.22 10.47
CA GLU A 51 21.35 -4.80 10.85
C GLU A 51 20.23 -3.76 10.74
N TYR A 52 20.47 -2.54 11.22
CA TYR A 52 19.54 -1.42 11.08
C TYR A 52 19.22 -1.08 9.62
N ILE A 53 20.25 -1.05 8.74
CA ILE A 53 20.07 -0.82 7.30
C ILE A 53 19.25 -1.96 6.68
N PHE A 54 19.54 -3.21 7.02
CA PHE A 54 18.80 -4.37 6.53
C PHE A 54 17.31 -4.28 6.90
N ILE A 55 17.00 -4.01 8.17
CA ILE A 55 15.62 -3.90 8.66
C ILE A 55 14.87 -2.75 7.99
N LYS A 56 15.48 -1.58 7.85
CA LYS A 56 14.87 -0.45 7.13
C LYS A 56 14.58 -0.80 5.67
N THR A 57 15.53 -1.42 4.99
CA THR A 57 15.37 -1.84 3.60
C THR A 57 14.24 -2.87 3.47
N SER A 58 14.13 -3.79 4.42
CA SER A 58 13.02 -4.74 4.50
C SER A 58 11.66 -4.03 4.66
N TYR A 59 11.54 -3.05 5.55
CA TYR A 59 10.30 -2.26 5.70
C TYR A 59 9.96 -1.44 4.45
N ALA A 60 10.96 -0.89 3.75
CA ALA A 60 10.75 -0.20 2.48
C ALA A 60 10.19 -1.16 1.42
N HIS A 61 10.80 -2.34 1.27
CA HIS A 61 10.33 -3.37 0.33
C HIS A 61 8.94 -3.88 0.69
N ALA A 62 8.66 -4.13 1.97
CA ALA A 62 7.33 -4.53 2.41
C ALA A 62 6.27 -3.49 2.04
N SER A 63 6.57 -2.20 2.24
CA SER A 63 5.69 -1.10 1.84
C SER A 63 5.43 -1.08 0.33
N LEU A 64 6.46 -1.30 -0.49
CA LEU A 64 6.34 -1.40 -1.94
C LEU A 64 5.49 -2.60 -2.38
N VAL A 65 5.70 -3.77 -1.78
CA VAL A 65 4.93 -4.98 -2.10
C VAL A 65 3.46 -4.81 -1.74
N ILE A 66 3.17 -4.37 -0.51
CA ILE A 66 1.81 -4.13 -0.05
C ILE A 66 1.14 -3.05 -0.93
N GLY A 67 1.84 -1.97 -1.22
CA GLY A 67 1.33 -0.90 -2.09
C GLY A 67 1.03 -1.38 -3.50
N GLY A 68 1.90 -2.21 -4.08
CA GLY A 68 1.71 -2.81 -5.39
C GLY A 68 0.51 -3.76 -5.46
N VAL A 69 0.27 -4.55 -4.41
CA VAL A 69 -0.92 -5.40 -4.29
C VAL A 69 -2.19 -4.54 -4.26
N PHE A 70 -2.22 -3.49 -3.44
CA PHE A 70 -3.38 -2.58 -3.39
C PHE A 70 -3.65 -1.88 -4.73
N LEU A 71 -2.61 -1.43 -5.43
CA LEU A 71 -2.77 -0.86 -6.78
C LEU A 71 -3.31 -1.89 -7.77
N SER A 72 -2.79 -3.12 -7.74
CA SER A 72 -3.22 -4.18 -8.66
C SER A 72 -4.70 -4.54 -8.47
N ILE A 73 -5.13 -4.71 -7.22
CA ILE A 73 -6.54 -4.99 -6.89
C ILE A 73 -7.44 -3.83 -7.35
N SER A 74 -6.99 -2.59 -7.13
CA SER A 74 -7.75 -1.39 -7.53
C SER A 74 -7.91 -1.32 -9.05
N LEU A 75 -6.82 -1.55 -9.79
CA LEU A 75 -6.84 -1.55 -11.25
C LEU A 75 -7.80 -2.60 -11.80
N ILE A 76 -7.75 -3.83 -11.25
CA ILE A 76 -8.65 -4.92 -11.65
C ILE A 76 -10.11 -4.54 -11.39
N ALA A 77 -10.42 -3.95 -10.23
CA ALA A 77 -11.76 -3.50 -9.89
C ALA A 77 -12.27 -2.39 -10.82
N MET A 78 -11.41 -1.43 -11.18
CA MET A 78 -11.74 -0.37 -12.15
C MET A 78 -11.99 -0.94 -13.54
N LEU A 79 -11.13 -1.85 -14.02
CA LEU A 79 -11.29 -2.50 -15.32
C LEU A 79 -12.57 -3.34 -15.38
N PHE A 80 -12.88 -4.08 -14.31
CA PHE A 80 -14.10 -4.86 -14.22
C PHE A 80 -15.36 -3.97 -14.25
N SER A 81 -15.34 -2.87 -13.48
CA SER A 81 -16.45 -1.91 -13.47
C SER A 81 -16.64 -1.24 -14.84
N TRP A 82 -15.54 -0.89 -15.52
CA TRP A 82 -15.58 -0.34 -16.88
C TRP A 82 -16.15 -1.35 -17.89
N TYR A 83 -15.73 -2.62 -17.82
CA TYR A 83 -16.25 -3.66 -18.70
C TYR A 83 -17.75 -3.88 -18.51
N GLN A 84 -18.23 -3.88 -17.26
CA GLN A 84 -19.67 -3.99 -16.97
C GLN A 84 -20.49 -2.79 -17.42
N LEU A 85 -19.93 -1.57 -17.42
CA LEU A 85 -20.63 -0.38 -17.92
C LEU A 85 -20.79 -0.37 -19.44
N ARG A 86 -19.93 -1.10 -20.16
CA ARG A 86 -19.93 -1.18 -21.62
C ARG A 86 -20.78 -2.32 -22.18
N SER A 87 -20.94 -3.40 -21.42
CA SER A 87 -21.78 -4.57 -21.76
C SER A 87 -23.25 -4.32 -21.47
#